data_AF-A0A1G9GVU9-F1
#
_entry.id   AF-A0A1G9GVU9-F1
#
_cell.length_a   1.000
_cell.length_b   1.000
_cell.length_c   1.000
_cell.angle_alpha   90.00
_cell.angle_beta   90.00
_cell.angle_gamma   90.00
#
_symmetry.space_group_name_H-M   'P 1'
#
loop_
_entity.id
_entity.type
_entity.pdbx_description
1 polymer ?
#
loop_
_entity_poly.entity_id
_entity_poly.type
_entity_poly.pdbx_seq_one_letter_code
_entity_poly.pdbx_strand_id
1 'polypeptide(L)'
;MIFENTGLVGLTSDLLYLDESAAKAGFIRWQWEYYRATYDCKIEDRQNGGEYFLRINTRAVEGKLEKSDAVLAIEAVYLGKATFPHGLEYESPVPKPVLDDAAKHILELKALLGA
;
A
#
# COMPACT_ATOMS: atom_id res chain seq x y z
N MET A 1 4.79 -8.37 7.84
CA MET A 1 3.47 -8.65 8.44
C MET A 1 2.40 -8.41 7.39
N ILE A 2 1.45 -9.34 7.21
CA ILE A 2 0.29 -9.15 6.34
C ILE A 2 -0.88 -8.61 7.18
N PHE A 3 -1.64 -7.66 6.64
CA PHE A 3 -2.87 -7.18 7.26
C PHE A 3 -4.07 -7.88 6.64
N GLU A 4 -4.73 -8.70 7.46
CA GLU A 4 -6.00 -9.31 7.13
C GLU A 4 -7.17 -8.39 7.51
N ASN A 5 -8.34 -8.60 6.89
CA ASN A 5 -9.59 -7.90 7.23
C ASN A 5 -9.51 -6.36 7.16
N THR A 6 -8.60 -5.80 6.37
CA THR A 6 -8.55 -4.35 6.09
C THR A 6 -9.83 -3.86 5.42
N GLY A 7 -10.48 -4.74 4.64
CA GLY A 7 -11.57 -4.40 3.74
C GLY A 7 -11.12 -3.64 2.50
N LEU A 8 -9.81 -3.60 2.22
CA LEU A 8 -9.25 -3.13 0.96
C LEU A 8 -9.09 -4.27 -0.04
N VAL A 9 -8.70 -5.47 0.43
CA VAL A 9 -8.48 -6.63 -0.45
C VAL A 9 -9.78 -6.97 -1.18
N GLY A 10 -9.69 -7.07 -2.50
CA GLY A 10 -10.82 -7.31 -3.40
C GLY A 10 -11.54 -6.05 -3.89
N LEU A 11 -11.28 -4.87 -3.31
CA LEU A 11 -11.81 -3.62 -3.87
C LEU A 11 -11.19 -3.36 -5.24
N THR A 12 -12.01 -2.84 -6.14
CA THR A 12 -11.63 -2.47 -7.51
C THR A 12 -11.81 -0.99 -7.76
N SER A 13 -10.90 -0.40 -8.52
CA SER A 13 -10.96 1.00 -8.94
C SER A 13 -10.21 1.19 -10.25
N ASP A 14 -10.57 2.21 -11.04
CA ASP A 14 -9.73 2.64 -12.16
C ASP A 14 -8.38 3.20 -11.67
N LEU A 15 -7.37 3.13 -12.51
CA LEU A 15 -6.00 3.50 -12.17
C LEU A 15 -5.88 4.94 -11.71
N LEU A 16 -6.55 5.88 -12.36
CA LEU A 16 -6.45 7.30 -12.03
C LEU A 16 -7.01 7.57 -10.63
N TYR A 17 -8.22 7.10 -10.36
CA TYR A 17 -8.83 7.29 -9.04
C TYR A 17 -8.04 6.58 -7.94
N LEU A 18 -7.53 5.39 -8.22
CA LEU A 18 -6.69 4.65 -7.28
C LEU A 18 -5.37 5.38 -7.00
N ASP A 19 -4.69 5.90 -8.02
CA ASP A 19 -3.45 6.69 -7.88
C ASP A 19 -3.70 7.96 -7.04
N GLU A 20 -4.77 8.70 -7.31
CA GLU A 20 -5.12 9.92 -6.57
C GLU A 20 -5.49 9.62 -5.11
N SER A 21 -6.28 8.56 -4.88
CA SER A 21 -6.71 8.16 -3.54
C SER A 21 -5.55 7.63 -2.72
N ALA A 22 -4.69 6.81 -3.32
CA ALA A 22 -3.47 6.32 -2.69
C ALA A 22 -2.52 7.47 -2.32
N ALA A 23 -2.34 8.44 -3.21
CA ALA A 23 -1.52 9.63 -2.94
C ALA A 23 -2.05 10.45 -1.75
N LYS A 24 -3.37 10.70 -1.69
CA LYS A 24 -4.02 11.39 -0.55
C LYS A 24 -3.83 10.62 0.76
N ALA A 25 -3.89 9.29 0.70
CA ALA A 25 -3.62 8.42 1.83
C ALA A 25 -2.12 8.23 2.12
N GLY A 26 -1.21 8.96 1.47
CA GLY A 26 0.23 8.98 1.79
C GLY A 26 1.06 7.89 1.11
N PHE A 27 0.51 7.21 0.11
CA PHE A 27 1.22 6.20 -0.68
C PHE A 27 1.82 6.78 -1.95
N ILE A 28 2.93 6.18 -2.41
CA ILE A 28 3.61 6.53 -3.66
C ILE A 28 3.77 5.26 -4.51
N ARG A 29 3.48 5.36 -5.81
CA ARG A 29 3.70 4.29 -6.78
C ARG A 29 5.13 4.37 -7.33
N TRP A 30 5.97 3.40 -6.99
CA TRP A 30 7.40 3.40 -7.37
C TRP A 30 7.74 2.58 -8.62
N GLN A 31 6.85 1.70 -9.07
CA GLN A 31 7.12 0.76 -10.16
C GLN A 31 6.30 1.08 -11.42
N TRP A 32 6.96 0.96 -12.57
CA TRP A 32 6.34 0.97 -13.90
C TRP A 32 6.21 -0.48 -14.37
N GLU A 33 5.00 -1.01 -14.29
CA GLU A 33 4.67 -2.35 -14.76
C GLU A 33 3.28 -2.27 -15.44
N TYR A 34 2.98 -3.18 -16.36
CA TYR A 34 1.78 -3.11 -17.20
C TYR A 34 0.50 -3.61 -16.54
N TYR A 35 0.60 -4.46 -15.53
CA TYR A 35 -0.50 -5.18 -14.90
C TYR A 35 -0.49 -5.12 -13.38
N ARG A 36 0.54 -4.56 -12.75
CA ARG A 36 0.69 -4.48 -11.29
C ARG A 36 1.08 -3.08 -10.90
N ALA A 37 0.25 -2.44 -10.08
CA ALA A 37 0.68 -1.28 -9.34
C ALA A 37 1.11 -1.70 -7.93
N THR A 38 2.16 -1.05 -7.45
CA THR A 38 2.66 -1.25 -6.10
C THR A 38 2.81 0.12 -5.47
N TYR A 39 2.06 0.33 -4.39
CA TYR A 39 1.99 1.59 -3.67
C TYR A 39 2.64 1.42 -2.31
N ASP A 40 3.61 2.28 -1.99
CA ASP A 40 4.33 2.24 -0.72
C ASP A 40 4.12 3.53 0.06
N CYS A 41 3.83 3.38 1.35
CA CYS A 41 3.86 4.46 2.33
C CYS A 41 5.01 4.21 3.30
N LYS A 42 5.94 5.16 3.41
CA LYS A 42 7.07 5.08 4.35
C LYS A 42 6.61 5.53 5.74
N ILE A 43 6.87 4.70 6.75
CA ILE A 43 6.58 4.98 8.17
C ILE A 43 7.90 4.90 8.94
N GLU A 44 8.25 5.98 9.64
CA GLU A 44 9.47 6.06 10.44
C GLU A 44 9.16 5.79 11.92
N ASP A 45 9.80 4.79 12.52
CA ASP A 45 9.73 4.62 13.97
C ASP A 45 10.64 5.63 14.66
N ARG A 46 10.05 6.75 15.08
CA ARG A 46 10.75 7.83 15.78
C ARG A 46 11.26 7.44 17.17
N GLN A 47 10.75 6.36 17.77
CA GLN A 47 11.12 5.95 19.12
C GLN A 47 12.29 4.97 19.13
N ASN A 48 12.18 3.88 18.35
CA ASN A 48 13.19 2.81 18.36
C ASN A 48 14.10 2.85 17.13
N GLY A 49 13.85 3.78 16.21
CA GLY A 49 14.52 3.82 14.92
C GLY A 49 14.01 2.73 13.97
N GLY A 50 14.35 2.90 12.69
CA GLY A 50 13.96 2.00 11.62
C GLY A 50 12.89 2.57 10.71
N GLU A 51 12.93 2.11 9.47
CA GLU A 51 12.01 2.52 8.43
C GLU A 51 11.13 1.33 8.08
N TYR A 52 9.85 1.57 7.89
CA TYR A 52 8.88 0.57 7.53
C TYR A 52 8.15 1.04 6.27
N PHE A 53 7.76 0.08 5.43
CA PHE A 53 7.05 0.34 4.19
C PHE A 53 5.73 -0.43 4.21
N LEU A 54 4.64 0.31 4.35
CA LEU A 54 3.30 -0.21 4.18
C LEU A 54 3.02 -0.27 2.68
N ARG A 55 2.80 -1.48 2.19
CA ARG A 55 2.66 -1.78 0.76
C ARG A 55 1.27 -2.26 0.42
N ILE A 56 0.72 -1.71 -0.66
CA ILE A 56 -0.48 -2.20 -1.34
C ILE A 56 -0.05 -2.79 -2.68
N ASN A 57 -0.35 -4.08 -2.88
CA ASN A 57 -0.22 -4.72 -4.19
C ASN A 57 -1.58 -4.77 -4.86
N THR A 58 -1.59 -4.43 -6.15
CA THR A 58 -2.80 -4.47 -6.97
C THR A 58 -2.52 -5.16 -8.29
N ARG A 59 -3.57 -5.66 -8.93
CA ARG A 59 -3.46 -6.28 -10.25
C ARG A 59 -4.55 -5.77 -11.18
N ALA A 60 -4.17 -5.46 -12.41
CA ALA A 60 -5.10 -5.12 -13.48
C ALA A 60 -6.02 -6.32 -13.73
N VAL A 61 -7.33 -6.06 -13.60
CA VAL A 61 -8.39 -7.00 -13.98
C VAL A 61 -8.96 -6.64 -15.35
N GLU A 62 -8.87 -5.37 -15.75
CA GLU A 62 -9.23 -4.88 -17.08
C GLU A 62 -8.21 -3.84 -17.57
N GLY A 63 -7.84 -3.93 -18.85
CA GLY A 63 -6.88 -3.01 -19.45
C GLY A 63 -5.42 -3.21 -18.98
N LYS A 64 -4.63 -2.15 -19.09
CA LYS A 64 -3.22 -2.09 -18.70
C LYS A 64 -2.89 -0.73 -18.13
N LEU A 65 -1.87 -0.65 -17.27
CA LEU A 65 -1.46 0.57 -16.56
C LEU A 65 -0.85 1.67 -17.46
N GLU A 66 -0.99 1.55 -18.77
CA GLU A 66 -0.74 2.59 -19.77
C GLU A 66 -1.97 3.52 -19.95
N LYS A 67 -3.13 3.10 -19.45
CA LYS A 67 -4.40 3.81 -19.54
C LYS A 67 -4.92 4.13 -18.14
N SER A 68 -5.39 5.37 -17.98
CA SER A 68 -5.94 5.88 -16.72
C SER A 68 -7.21 5.16 -16.26
N ASP A 69 -7.95 4.56 -17.19
CA ASP A 69 -9.20 3.84 -16.95
C ASP A 69 -9.02 2.33 -16.78
N ALA A 70 -7.77 1.83 -16.75
CA ALA A 70 -7.52 0.43 -16.43
C ALA A 70 -8.03 0.11 -15.03
N VAL A 71 -8.76 -0.99 -14.86
CA VAL A 71 -9.33 -1.38 -13.58
C VAL A 71 -8.37 -2.30 -12.85
N LEU A 72 -8.05 -1.98 -11.60
CA LEU A 72 -7.19 -2.77 -10.74
C LEU A 72 -7.95 -3.27 -9.52
N ALA A 73 -7.67 -4.51 -9.11
CA ALA A 73 -8.09 -5.06 -7.83
C ALA A 73 -6.94 -5.01 -6.82
N ILE A 74 -7.23 -4.67 -5.56
CA ILE A 74 -6.25 -4.77 -4.47
C ILE A 74 -6.12 -6.23 -4.05
N GLU A 75 -4.90 -6.78 -4.09
CA GLU A 75 -4.63 -8.19 -3.77
C GLU A 75 -4.08 -8.38 -2.36
N ALA A 76 -3.25 -7.46 -1.87
CA ALA A 76 -2.60 -7.61 -0.57
C ALA A 76 -2.23 -6.26 0.05
N VAL A 77 -2.26 -6.24 1.39
CA VAL A 77 -1.81 -5.12 2.22
C VAL A 77 -0.85 -5.66 3.26
N TYR A 78 0.39 -5.17 3.28
CA TYR A 78 1.42 -5.73 4.16
C TYR A 78 2.49 -4.69 4.50
N LEU A 79 3.12 -4.88 5.66
CA LEU A 79 4.17 -4.02 6.19
C LEU A 79 5.50 -4.77 6.23
N GLY A 80 6.52 -4.19 5.61
CA GLY A 80 7.90 -4.66 5.71
C GLY A 80 8.77 -3.66 6.46
N LYS A 81 9.71 -4.14 7.26
CA LYS A 81 10.78 -3.34 7.86
C LYS A 81 11.94 -3.26 6.88
N ALA A 82 12.45 -2.06 6.62
CA ALA A 82 13.62 -1.85 5.79
C ALA A 82 14.85 -2.51 6.42
N THR A 83 15.59 -3.24 5.58
CA THR A 83 16.89 -3.80 5.95
C THR A 83 17.97 -3.15 5.11
N PHE A 84 19.02 -2.65 5.75
CA PHE A 84 20.19 -2.14 5.04
C PHE A 84 21.05 -3.31 4.52
N PRO A 85 21.68 -3.23 3.32
CA PRO A 85 21.69 -2.10 2.37
C PRO A 85 20.49 -2.04 1.41
N HIS A 86 19.74 -3.13 1.30
CA HIS A 86 18.50 -3.23 0.55
C HIS A 86 17.68 -4.40 1.10
N GLY A 87 16.36 -4.31 0.97
CA GLY A 87 15.45 -5.37 1.34
C GLY A 87 14.35 -4.92 2.29
N LEU A 88 13.36 -5.80 2.41
CA LEU A 88 12.26 -5.68 3.35
C LEU A 88 12.14 -7.01 4.10
N GLU A 89 12.18 -6.94 5.42
CA GLU A 89 11.90 -8.07 6.30
C GLU A 89 10.45 -7.99 6.79
N TYR A 90 9.75 -9.12 6.76
CA TYR A 90 8.32 -9.17 7.05
C TYR A 90 7.98 -9.93 8.34
N GLU A 91 8.94 -10.60 8.98
CA GLU A 91 8.71 -11.51 10.11
C GLU A 91 8.99 -10.87 11.47
N SER A 92 9.79 -9.81 11.50
CA SER A 92 10.12 -9.09 12.73
C SER A 92 8.88 -8.48 13.40
N PRO A 93 8.81 -8.51 14.75
CA PRO A 93 7.78 -7.79 15.50
C PRO A 93 7.78 -6.30 15.15
N VAL A 94 6.60 -5.76 14.90
CA VAL A 94 6.41 -4.35 14.54
C VAL A 94 6.00 -3.56 15.80
N PRO A 95 6.67 -2.44 16.11
CA PRO A 95 6.29 -1.57 17.21
C PRO A 95 4.87 -1.02 17.07
N LYS A 96 4.14 -0.92 18.19
CA LYS A 96 2.75 -0.44 18.21
C LYS A 96 2.56 0.92 17.52
N PRO A 97 3.41 1.95 17.73
CA PRO A 97 3.23 3.23 17.05
C PRO A 97 3.24 3.12 15.51
N VAL A 98 4.05 2.22 14.96
CA VAL A 98 4.12 1.96 13.51
C VAL A 98 2.85 1.25 13.03
N LEU A 99 2.34 0.28 13.80
CA LEU A 99 1.08 -0.39 13.50
C LEU A 99 -0.10 0.58 13.52
N ASP A 100 -0.16 1.46 14.52
CA ASP A 100 -1.21 2.47 14.65
C ASP A 100 -1.16 3.47 13.48
N ASP A 101 0.03 3.83 13.00
CA ASP A 101 0.19 4.70 11.83
C ASP A 101 -0.21 4.00 10.52
N ALA A 102 0.23 2.75 10.34
CA ALA A 102 -0.17 1.92 9.20
C ALA A 102 -1.70 1.76 9.13
N ALA A 103 -2.35 1.54 10.28
CA ALA A 103 -3.80 1.42 10.36
C ALA A 103 -4.52 2.71 9.91
N LYS A 104 -3.99 3.90 10.22
CA LYS A 104 -4.55 5.18 9.75
C LYS A 104 -4.51 5.28 8.23
N HIS A 105 -3.37 4.98 7.62
CA HIS A 105 -3.22 5.00 6.15
C HIS A 105 -4.16 4.01 5.46
N ILE A 106 -4.33 2.81 6.04
CA ILE A 106 -5.27 1.80 5.55
C ILE A 106 -6.72 2.31 5.63
N LEU A 107 -7.11 2.89 6.76
CA LEU A 107 -8.48 3.40 6.97
C LEU A 107 -8.77 4.59 6.06
N GLU A 108 -7.82 5.51 5.88
CA GLU A 108 -7.95 6.65 4.98
C GLU A 108 -8.14 6.20 3.54
N LEU A 109 -7.29 5.28 3.05
CA LEU A 109 -7.43 4.74 1.69
C LEU A 109 -8.77 4.04 1.49
N LYS A 110 -9.23 3.28 2.50
CA LYS A 110 -10.53 2.60 2.44
C LYS A 110 -11.69 3.59 2.38
N ALA A 111 -11.63 4.67 3.16
CA ALA A 111 -12.65 5.71 3.15
C ALA A 111 -12.70 6.42 1.80
N LEU A 112 -11.53 6.71 1.20
CA LEU A 112 -11.45 7.31 -0.13
C LEU A 112 -12.03 6.39 -1.21
N LEU A 113 -11.68 5.10 -1.22
CA LEU A 113 -12.16 4.16 -2.24
C LEU A 113 -13.61 3.68 -2.03
N GLY A 114 -14.18 3.90 -0.85
CA GLY A 114 -15.54 3.48 -0.50
C GLY A 114 -16.60 4.59 -0.58
N ALA A 115 -16.19 5.81 -0.96
CA ALA A 115 -17.07 6.97 -1.18
C ALA A 115 -17.55 7.03 -2.64
#